data_AF-A0A9P1ISV1-F1
#
_entry.id   AF-A0A9P1ISV1-F1
#
_cell.length_a   1.000
_cell.length_b   1.000
_cell.length_c   1.000
_cell.angle_alpha   90.00
_cell.angle_beta   90.00
_cell.angle_gamma   90.00
#
_symmetry.space_group_name_H-M   'P 1'
#
loop_
_entity.id
_entity.type
_entity.pdbx_description
1 polymer ?
#
loop_
_entity_poly.entity_id
_entity_poly.type
_entity_poly.pdbx_seq_one_letter_code
_entity_poly.pdbx_strand_id
1 'polypeptide(L)'
;MVLILFFKFTKCCMPTEYVEDPDVPDDDEKDDGEEELVTNSGFESTTTPVSTTQSSSTSSSTTTEASLTLQRVCPDSSWTLFDRGTYGWCVLVLATKLTMDDYPAECQKYSPNAVVSGLQNQNELTTISELAKNIDPSIVEISIGLIVDVFCTDNGAGGQTSGCKVDRLSWTDGYTTGTDGMIWGAGQPYVEVPVFGAVLLVQENDLKTFSSNGTPDGTVCGVEAKEEYV
;
A
#
# COMPACT_ATOMS: atom_id res chain seq x y z
N MET A 1 9.05 28.64 -26.31
CA MET A 1 7.57 28.82 -26.26
C MET A 1 7.01 27.45 -25.87
N VAL A 2 6.74 27.26 -24.58
CA VAL A 2 6.36 25.95 -24.02
C VAL A 2 4.84 25.88 -23.96
N LEU A 3 4.28 24.87 -24.63
CA LEU A 3 2.84 24.63 -24.69
C LEU A 3 2.43 23.82 -23.45
N ILE A 4 1.88 24.50 -22.44
CA ILE A 4 1.30 23.85 -21.25
C ILE A 4 -0.11 23.38 -21.62
N LEU A 5 -0.28 22.07 -21.77
CA LEU A 5 -1.59 21.43 -21.92
C LEU A 5 -2.24 21.30 -20.54
N PHE A 6 -3.20 22.17 -20.25
CA PHE A 6 -4.11 22.01 -19.12
C PHE A 6 -5.14 20.93 -19.45
N PHE A 7 -5.03 19.77 -18.81
CA PHE A 7 -6.14 18.83 -18.73
C PHE A 7 -7.15 19.35 -17.69
N LYS A 8 -8.27 19.89 -18.18
CA LYS A 8 -9.46 20.12 -17.36
C LYS A 8 -10.13 18.78 -17.12
N PHE A 9 -10.20 18.35 -15.85
CA PHE A 9 -11.13 17.31 -15.45
C PHE A 9 -12.56 17.85 -15.56
N THR A 10 -13.32 17.26 -16.47
CA THR A 10 -14.74 17.52 -16.64
C THR A 10 -15.47 16.97 -15.43
N LYS A 11 -15.95 17.87 -14.56
CA LYS A 11 -17.03 17.60 -13.61
C LYS A 11 -18.23 17.10 -14.41
N CYS A 12 -18.52 15.80 -14.36
CA CYS A 12 -19.82 15.31 -14.76
C CYS A 12 -20.82 15.61 -13.65
N CYS A 13 -21.81 16.42 -14.01
CA CYS A 13 -22.97 16.79 -13.21
C CYS A 13 -23.81 15.57 -12.83
N MET A 14 -24.39 15.58 -11.62
CA MET A 14 -25.80 15.24 -11.46
C MET A 14 -26.43 16.10 -10.35
N PRO A 15 -27.69 16.56 -10.54
CA PRO A 15 -28.46 17.23 -9.51
C PRO A 15 -29.24 16.19 -8.70
N THR A 16 -29.25 16.31 -7.37
CA THR A 16 -30.19 15.57 -6.52
C THR A 16 -31.15 16.57 -5.89
N GLU A 17 -32.33 16.72 -6.49
CA GLU A 17 -33.51 17.18 -5.76
C GLU A 17 -33.94 16.07 -4.80
N TYR A 18 -33.91 16.38 -3.51
CA TYR A 18 -34.37 15.51 -2.44
C TYR A 18 -35.90 15.63 -2.34
N VAL A 19 -36.62 14.54 -2.60
CA VAL A 19 -38.03 14.41 -2.22
C VAL A 19 -38.06 13.53 -0.98
N GLU A 20 -38.45 14.11 0.15
CA GLU A 20 -38.69 13.38 1.40
C GLU A 20 -40.03 12.63 1.28
N ASP A 21 -40.02 11.31 1.52
CA ASP A 21 -41.23 10.52 1.74
C ASP A 21 -41.09 9.77 3.08
N PRO A 22 -42.05 9.90 4.02
CA PRO A 22 -41.94 9.34 5.37
C PRO A 22 -42.56 7.93 5.49
N ASP A 23 -42.15 7.28 6.59
CA ASP A 23 -42.80 6.14 7.25
C ASP A 23 -42.67 4.74 6.61
N VAL A 24 -41.65 3.99 7.05
CA VAL A 24 -41.66 2.52 7.06
C VAL A 24 -41.38 2.04 8.50
N PRO A 25 -42.24 1.18 9.09
CA PRO A 25 -42.10 0.70 10.46
C PRO A 25 -41.03 -0.40 10.60
N ASP A 26 -40.33 -0.35 11.74
CA ASP A 26 -39.39 -1.34 12.24
C ASP A 26 -40.11 -2.62 12.69
N ASP A 27 -39.80 -3.75 12.05
CA ASP A 27 -40.06 -5.09 12.56
C ASP A 27 -38.83 -5.96 12.24
N ASP A 28 -38.06 -6.34 13.28
CA ASP A 28 -37.97 -7.74 13.72
C ASP A 28 -36.79 -7.97 14.68
N GLU A 29 -37.15 -8.49 15.84
CA GLU A 29 -36.32 -8.86 16.99
C GLU A 29 -36.22 -10.40 17.05
N LYS A 30 -35.06 -10.90 17.53
CA LYS A 30 -34.73 -12.30 17.94
C LYS A 30 -34.35 -13.26 16.80
N ASP A 31 -33.49 -14.26 16.96
CA ASP A 31 -33.18 -15.06 18.15
C ASP A 31 -31.82 -15.77 17.99
N ASP A 32 -31.39 -16.30 19.12
CA ASP A 32 -30.07 -16.72 19.54
C ASP A 32 -29.76 -18.16 19.09
N GLY A 33 -28.49 -18.48 18.91
CA GLY A 33 -28.07 -19.83 18.54
C GLY A 33 -26.57 -20.06 18.70
N GLU A 34 -26.15 -20.26 19.95
CA GLU A 34 -24.85 -20.82 20.32
C GLU A 34 -24.72 -22.27 19.83
N GLU A 35 -23.51 -22.70 19.42
CA GLU A 35 -23.02 -24.05 19.73
C GLU A 35 -21.48 -24.14 19.63
N GLU A 36 -20.95 -25.03 20.46
CA GLU A 36 -19.63 -25.00 21.09
C GLU A 36 -18.65 -26.05 20.49
N LEU A 37 -17.33 -25.81 20.69
CA LEU A 37 -16.21 -26.75 21.04
C LEU A 37 -15.99 -28.03 20.15
N VAL A 38 -14.80 -28.53 19.78
CA VAL A 38 -13.56 -29.00 20.45
C VAL A 38 -12.59 -29.40 19.27
N THR A 39 -11.25 -29.33 19.22
CA THR A 39 -10.24 -30.25 19.82
C THR A 39 -8.79 -29.90 19.41
N ASN A 40 -7.89 -30.10 20.37
CA ASN A 40 -6.42 -30.11 20.41
C ASN A 40 -5.66 -30.94 19.34
N SER A 41 -4.41 -30.53 19.07
CA SER A 41 -3.13 -31.31 19.11
C SER A 41 -2.05 -30.48 18.39
N GLY A 42 -0.91 -30.04 18.94
CA GLY A 42 0.10 -30.78 19.67
C GLY A 42 1.08 -31.44 18.68
N PHE A 43 2.27 -30.86 18.45
CA PHE A 43 3.52 -31.61 18.19
C PHE A 43 4.80 -30.76 18.30
N GLU A 44 5.87 -31.46 18.65
CA GLU A 44 7.10 -31.05 19.31
C GLU A 44 8.20 -30.38 18.47
N SER A 45 9.13 -29.77 19.22
CA SER A 45 10.47 -29.31 18.85
C SER A 45 11.34 -30.38 18.17
N THR A 46 12.28 -29.95 17.32
CA THR A 46 13.59 -30.61 17.21
C THR A 46 14.68 -29.59 16.85
N THR A 47 15.58 -29.42 17.81
CA THR A 47 16.93 -28.83 17.74
C THR A 47 17.93 -29.82 17.15
N THR A 48 18.98 -29.36 16.45
CA THR A 48 20.39 -29.86 16.56
C THR A 48 21.35 -29.08 15.62
N PRO A 49 22.70 -29.18 15.77
CA PRO A 49 23.59 -28.02 15.77
C PRO A 49 24.73 -28.03 14.71
N VAL A 50 25.46 -26.90 14.66
CA VAL A 50 26.90 -26.71 14.40
C VAL A 50 27.59 -27.53 13.30
N SER A 51 28.24 -26.82 12.36
CA SER A 51 29.55 -27.21 11.85
C SER A 51 30.43 -26.01 11.55
N THR A 52 31.51 -25.92 12.34
CA THR A 52 32.69 -25.08 12.15
C THR A 52 33.55 -25.66 11.03
N THR A 53 34.04 -24.83 10.12
CA THR A 53 35.24 -25.18 9.33
C THR A 53 36.13 -23.96 9.22
N GLN A 54 37.35 -24.13 9.71
CA GLN A 54 38.45 -23.20 9.81
C GLN A 54 39.44 -23.46 8.67
N SER A 55 40.25 -22.44 8.35
CA SER A 55 41.36 -22.40 7.38
C SER A 55 40.92 -21.94 5.98
N SER A 56 41.60 -21.02 5.28
CA SER A 56 43.04 -20.77 5.24
C SER A 56 43.28 -19.37 4.67
N SER A 57 44.15 -18.59 5.30
CA SER A 57 44.67 -17.34 4.76
C SER A 57 45.64 -17.63 3.62
N THR A 58 45.25 -17.35 2.38
CA THR A 58 46.18 -17.28 1.24
C THR A 58 46.33 -15.81 0.85
N SER A 59 47.44 -15.22 1.28
CA SER A 59 47.86 -13.87 0.90
C SER A 59 48.20 -13.86 -0.59
N SER A 60 47.27 -13.33 -1.40
CA SER A 60 47.53 -13.00 -2.79
C SER A 60 47.61 -11.49 -2.91
N SER A 61 48.81 -11.00 -3.17
CA SER A 61 49.07 -9.61 -3.52
C SER A 61 48.54 -9.35 -4.94
N THR A 62 47.34 -8.80 -5.04
CA THR A 62 46.76 -8.30 -6.28
C THR A 62 46.86 -6.78 -6.32
N THR A 63 47.51 -6.30 -7.37
CA THR A 63 47.49 -4.91 -7.81
C THR A 63 46.04 -4.45 -7.94
N THR A 64 45.65 -3.45 -7.15
CA THR A 64 44.31 -2.84 -7.16
C THR A 64 44.11 -2.11 -8.49
N GLU A 65 43.61 -2.81 -9.50
CA GLU A 65 42.76 -2.18 -10.51
C GLU A 65 41.42 -1.89 -9.83
N ALA A 66 41.06 -0.61 -9.76
CA ALA A 66 39.74 -0.21 -9.28
C ALA A 66 38.70 -0.74 -10.28
N SER A 67 38.09 -1.88 -9.93
CA SER A 67 36.90 -2.38 -10.61
C SER A 67 35.73 -1.52 -10.18
N LEU A 68 35.28 -0.62 -11.07
CA LEU A 68 34.06 0.15 -10.85
C LEU A 68 32.88 -0.81 -10.71
N THR A 69 32.13 -0.68 -9.61
CA THR A 69 30.92 -1.45 -9.36
C THR A 69 29.70 -0.57 -9.57
N LEU A 70 28.69 -1.08 -10.27
CA LEU A 70 27.42 -0.38 -10.44
C LEU A 70 26.61 -0.53 -9.14
N GLN A 71 26.38 0.56 -8.44
CA GLN A 71 25.60 0.60 -7.21
C GLN A 71 24.29 1.36 -7.44
N ARG A 72 23.20 0.83 -6.88
CA ARG A 72 21.91 1.53 -6.84
C ARG A 72 21.87 2.45 -5.63
N VAL A 73 21.51 3.71 -5.84
CA VAL A 73 21.56 4.77 -4.83
C VAL A 73 20.23 5.53 -4.79
N CYS A 74 19.73 5.77 -3.58
CA CYS A 74 18.54 6.58 -3.35
C CYS A 74 18.84 8.08 -3.30
N PRO A 75 17.83 8.96 -3.45
CA PRO A 75 18.05 10.39 -3.51
C PRO A 75 18.87 10.95 -2.32
N ASP A 76 18.60 10.44 -1.12
CA ASP A 76 19.34 10.75 0.10
C ASP A 76 19.09 9.66 1.18
N SER A 77 19.64 9.84 2.38
CA SER A 77 19.59 8.86 3.47
C SER A 77 18.21 8.68 4.14
N SER A 78 17.23 9.53 3.84
CA SER A 78 15.85 9.36 4.35
C SER A 78 15.07 8.31 3.57
N TRP A 79 15.58 7.89 2.41
CA TRP A 79 14.97 6.88 1.56
C TRP A 79 15.52 5.49 1.86
N THR A 80 14.63 4.50 1.84
CA THR A 80 14.97 3.07 2.00
C THR A 80 15.00 2.40 0.63
N LEU A 81 16.11 1.74 0.31
CA LEU A 81 16.27 1.01 -0.96
C LEU A 81 15.69 -0.40 -0.86
N PHE A 82 14.81 -0.75 -1.79
CA PHE A 82 14.37 -2.11 -2.06
C PHE A 82 14.93 -2.61 -3.39
N ASP A 83 15.31 -3.88 -3.44
CA ASP A 83 15.70 -4.55 -4.68
C ASP A 83 14.49 -5.28 -5.26
N ARG A 84 14.01 -4.82 -6.42
CA ARG A 84 12.92 -5.46 -7.18
C ARG A 84 13.49 -6.32 -8.32
N GLY A 85 14.74 -6.77 -8.17
CA GLY A 85 15.48 -7.60 -9.11
C GLY A 85 16.08 -6.76 -10.25
N THR A 86 15.23 -6.31 -11.17
CA THR A 86 15.70 -5.60 -12.37
C THR A 86 16.12 -4.17 -12.05
N TYR A 87 15.41 -3.52 -11.13
CA TYR A 87 15.65 -2.13 -10.73
C TYR A 87 15.60 -1.99 -9.21
N GLY A 88 16.18 -0.90 -8.71
CA GLY A 88 16.07 -0.51 -7.31
C GLY A 88 14.90 0.45 -7.11
N TRP A 89 14.18 0.30 -6.01
CA TRP A 89 13.06 1.15 -5.67
C TRP A 89 13.30 1.82 -4.32
N CYS A 90 13.36 3.13 -4.31
CA CYS A 90 13.59 3.92 -3.11
C CYS A 90 12.26 4.39 -2.55
N VAL A 91 12.01 4.07 -1.28
CA VAL A 91 10.78 4.42 -0.58
C VAL A 91 11.04 5.42 0.54
N LEU A 92 10.14 6.40 0.67
CA LEU A 92 10.10 7.37 1.75
C LEU A 92 8.71 7.35 2.39
N VAL A 93 8.64 7.15 3.70
CA VAL A 93 7.38 7.23 4.46
C VAL A 93 7.22 8.63 5.02
N LEU A 94 6.04 9.23 4.84
CA LEU A 94 5.73 10.57 5.31
C LEU A 94 4.58 10.54 6.32
N ALA A 95 4.75 11.19 7.47
CA ALA A 95 3.72 11.40 8.47
C ALA A 95 2.90 12.66 8.13
N THR A 96 2.00 12.56 7.16
CA THR A 96 1.21 13.69 6.66
C THR A 96 -0.22 13.28 6.31
N LYS A 97 -1.17 14.06 6.83
CA LYS A 97 -2.61 13.86 6.63
C LYS A 97 -3.08 14.65 5.43
N LEU A 98 -3.27 13.97 4.31
CA LEU A 98 -3.73 14.55 3.06
C LEU A 98 -4.80 13.66 2.42
N THR A 99 -5.47 14.19 1.40
CA THR A 99 -6.36 13.38 0.56
C THR A 99 -5.53 12.63 -0.50
N MET A 100 -6.12 11.58 -1.09
CA MET A 100 -5.48 10.79 -2.15
C MET A 100 -4.93 11.62 -3.31
N ASP A 101 -5.70 12.62 -3.73
CA ASP A 101 -5.36 13.47 -4.88
C ASP A 101 -4.14 14.36 -4.61
N ASP A 102 -3.83 14.63 -3.34
CA ASP A 102 -2.73 15.50 -2.93
C ASP A 102 -1.40 14.76 -2.74
N TYR A 103 -1.44 13.44 -2.45
CA TYR A 103 -0.22 12.68 -2.16
C TYR A 103 0.82 12.64 -3.30
N PRO A 104 0.46 12.55 -4.60
CA PRO A 104 1.44 12.63 -5.67
C PRO A 104 2.24 13.93 -5.64
N ALA A 105 1.57 15.07 -5.40
CA ALA A 105 2.23 16.36 -5.29
C ALA A 105 3.11 16.46 -4.04
N GLU A 106 2.69 15.81 -2.94
CA GLU A 106 3.50 15.71 -1.72
C GLU A 106 4.81 14.95 -1.97
N CYS A 107 4.73 13.78 -2.62
CA CYS A 107 5.92 12.97 -2.93
C CYS A 107 6.93 13.72 -3.80
N GLN A 108 6.44 14.49 -4.78
CA GLN A 108 7.30 15.26 -5.69
C GLN A 108 8.13 16.35 -5.01
N LYS A 109 7.78 16.76 -3.79
CA LYS A 109 8.59 17.70 -2.99
C LYS A 109 9.94 17.11 -2.58
N TYR A 110 10.02 15.78 -2.48
CA TYR A 110 11.22 15.07 -2.03
C TYR A 110 12.06 14.53 -3.18
N SER A 111 11.46 14.25 -4.34
CA SER A 111 12.18 13.93 -5.58
C SER A 111 11.29 14.19 -6.80
N PRO A 112 11.78 14.80 -7.89
CA PRO A 112 10.96 15.21 -9.03
C PRO A 112 10.11 14.09 -9.69
N ASN A 113 10.57 12.84 -9.60
CA ASN A 113 9.90 11.68 -10.20
C ASN A 113 9.26 10.77 -9.14
N ALA A 114 9.18 11.22 -7.88
CA ALA A 114 8.54 10.44 -6.84
C ALA A 114 7.01 10.40 -7.05
N VAL A 115 6.44 9.24 -6.79
CA VAL A 115 5.01 8.93 -6.90
C VAL A 115 4.54 8.23 -5.63
N VAL A 116 3.23 8.06 -5.45
CA VAL A 116 2.70 7.22 -4.36
C VAL A 116 3.00 5.77 -4.67
N SER A 117 3.78 5.12 -3.82
CA SER A 117 4.34 3.79 -4.02
C SER A 117 3.31 2.68 -3.80
N GLY A 118 3.36 1.65 -4.64
CA GLY A 118 2.78 0.35 -4.33
C GLY A 118 3.69 -0.52 -3.45
N LEU A 119 3.22 -1.73 -3.15
CA LEU A 119 3.91 -2.75 -2.36
C LEU A 119 4.21 -3.99 -3.22
N GLN A 120 5.48 -4.30 -3.46
CA GLN A 120 5.88 -5.41 -4.33
C GLN A 120 5.75 -6.78 -3.66
N ASN A 121 5.98 -6.85 -2.35
CA ASN A 121 5.99 -8.09 -1.58
C ASN A 121 5.83 -7.81 -0.08
N GLN A 122 5.68 -8.88 0.71
CA GLN A 122 5.48 -8.79 2.15
C GLN A 122 6.66 -8.19 2.93
N ASN A 123 7.89 -8.31 2.40
CA ASN A 123 9.06 -7.67 3.01
C ASN A 123 8.98 -6.14 2.92
N GLU A 124 8.59 -5.61 1.75
CA GLU A 124 8.33 -4.17 1.60
C GLU A 124 7.23 -3.71 2.56
N LEU A 125 6.10 -4.44 2.63
CA LEU A 125 5.00 -4.14 3.54
C LEU A 125 5.48 -4.02 4.99
N THR A 126 6.18 -5.05 5.49
CA THR A 126 6.62 -5.09 6.89
C THR A 126 7.64 -3.99 7.19
N THR A 127 8.60 -3.77 6.27
CA THR A 127 9.62 -2.72 6.41
C THR A 127 8.97 -1.33 6.45
N ILE A 128 7.99 -1.08 5.57
CA ILE A 128 7.27 0.20 5.52
C ILE A 128 6.48 0.44 6.80
N SER A 129 5.79 -0.57 7.34
CA SER A 129 5.12 -0.46 8.64
C SER A 129 6.08 -0.13 9.77
N GLU A 130 7.27 -0.75 9.79
CA GLU A 130 8.30 -0.45 10.79
C GLU A 130 8.84 0.98 10.65
N LEU A 131 9.07 1.44 9.42
CA LEU A 131 9.47 2.83 9.14
C LEU A 131 8.40 3.82 9.65
N ALA A 132 7.12 3.57 9.38
CA ALA A 132 6.02 4.39 9.87
C ALA A 132 6.02 4.48 11.40
N LYS A 133 6.11 3.34 12.10
CA LYS A 133 6.18 3.28 13.57
C LYS A 133 7.37 4.05 14.15
N ASN A 134 8.52 3.98 13.48
CA ASN A 134 9.75 4.65 13.91
C ASN A 134 9.70 6.17 13.70
N ILE A 135 8.99 6.64 12.67
CA ILE A 135 8.79 8.06 12.40
C ILE A 135 7.82 8.65 13.43
N ASP A 136 6.64 8.03 13.57
CA ASP A 136 5.62 8.47 14.52
C ASP A 136 4.76 7.25 14.93
N PRO A 137 4.82 6.81 16.20
CA PRO A 137 4.07 5.65 16.68
C PRO A 137 2.54 5.87 16.70
N SER A 138 2.07 7.10 16.48
CA SER A 138 0.64 7.41 16.37
C SER A 138 0.06 7.18 14.97
N ILE A 139 0.90 6.89 13.97
CA ILE A 139 0.44 6.51 12.63
C ILE A 139 -0.27 5.16 12.71
N VAL A 140 -1.53 5.13 12.29
CA VAL A 140 -2.35 3.92 12.20
C VAL A 140 -2.55 3.52 10.75
N GLU A 141 -2.91 4.47 9.89
CA GLU A 141 -3.21 4.22 8.48
C GLU A 141 -2.25 5.01 7.59
N ILE A 142 -1.61 4.35 6.62
CA ILE A 142 -0.82 5.05 5.59
C ILE A 142 -1.35 4.74 4.20
N SER A 143 -1.44 5.79 3.37
CA SER A 143 -1.83 5.66 1.97
C SER A 143 -0.75 4.94 1.17
N ILE A 144 -1.18 3.98 0.36
CA ILE A 144 -0.37 3.31 -0.65
C ILE A 144 -0.98 3.53 -2.03
N GLY A 145 -0.19 3.35 -3.07
CA GLY A 145 -0.58 3.59 -4.46
C GLY A 145 -1.48 2.50 -5.04
N LEU A 146 -2.45 1.97 -4.27
CA LEU A 146 -3.39 0.95 -4.72
C LEU A 146 -4.76 1.58 -4.99
N ILE A 147 -5.21 1.50 -6.23
CA ILE A 147 -6.59 1.81 -6.62
C ILE A 147 -7.42 0.54 -6.54
N VAL A 148 -8.61 0.68 -5.96
CA VAL A 148 -9.63 -0.37 -5.86
C VAL A 148 -10.85 0.08 -6.66
N ASP A 149 -11.01 -0.46 -7.87
CA ASP A 149 -12.17 -0.21 -8.71
C ASP A 149 -13.33 -1.11 -8.29
N VAL A 150 -14.50 -0.52 -8.08
CA VAL A 150 -15.72 -1.22 -7.65
C VAL A 150 -16.76 -1.17 -8.75
N PHE A 151 -17.34 -2.33 -9.06
CA PHE A 151 -18.51 -2.44 -9.92
C PHE A 151 -19.75 -2.70 -9.07
N CYS A 152 -20.76 -1.84 -9.22
CA CYS A 152 -22.06 -1.98 -8.56
C CYS A 152 -23.14 -2.28 -9.59
N THR A 153 -24.08 -3.16 -9.25
CA THR A 153 -25.26 -3.40 -10.07
C THR A 153 -26.35 -2.44 -9.59
N ASP A 154 -26.76 -1.51 -10.45
CA ASP A 154 -27.90 -0.64 -10.16
C ASP A 154 -29.19 -1.44 -10.32
N ASN A 155 -29.96 -1.59 -9.24
CA ASN A 155 -31.30 -2.22 -9.30
C ASN A 155 -32.40 -1.26 -9.79
N GLY A 156 -32.04 -0.19 -10.49
CA GLY A 156 -32.99 0.68 -11.19
C GLY A 156 -33.85 1.60 -10.31
N ALA A 157 -33.65 1.67 -9.00
CA ALA A 157 -34.39 2.55 -8.10
C ALA A 157 -33.45 3.39 -7.21
N GLY A 158 -33.00 4.54 -7.73
CA GLY A 158 -32.82 5.75 -6.94
C GLY A 158 -31.90 5.77 -5.71
N GLY A 159 -30.89 4.89 -5.58
CA GLY A 159 -29.77 5.18 -4.68
C GLY A 159 -29.23 4.06 -3.78
N GLN A 160 -29.79 2.85 -3.81
CA GLN A 160 -29.16 1.71 -3.14
C GLN A 160 -28.53 0.75 -4.16
N THR A 161 -27.22 0.88 -4.34
CA THR A 161 -26.38 -0.10 -5.02
C THR A 161 -26.22 -1.34 -4.14
N SER A 162 -27.15 -2.29 -4.21
CA SER A 162 -26.95 -3.61 -3.61
C SER A 162 -26.05 -4.47 -4.51
N GLY A 163 -25.08 -5.19 -3.95
CA GLY A 163 -24.24 -6.15 -4.70
C GLY A 163 -23.02 -5.53 -5.40
N CYS A 164 -22.44 -4.47 -4.82
CA CYS A 164 -21.12 -4.01 -5.24
C CYS A 164 -20.06 -5.08 -5.02
N LYS A 165 -19.05 -5.12 -5.88
CA LYS A 165 -17.91 -6.03 -5.80
C LYS A 165 -16.67 -5.36 -6.38
N VAL A 166 -15.49 -5.74 -5.87
CA VAL A 166 -14.23 -5.31 -6.45
C VAL A 166 -14.13 -5.87 -7.88
N ASP A 167 -13.92 -4.97 -8.84
CA ASP A 167 -13.76 -5.29 -10.25
C ASP A 167 -12.28 -5.41 -10.62
N ARG A 168 -11.48 -4.44 -10.16
CA ARG A 168 -10.05 -4.37 -10.48
C ARG A 168 -9.24 -3.76 -9.35
N LEU A 169 -8.01 -4.27 -9.21
CA LEU A 169 -6.96 -3.71 -8.37
C LEU A 169 -5.81 -3.27 -9.27
N SER A 170 -5.32 -2.04 -9.09
CA SER A 170 -4.21 -1.52 -9.90
C SER A 170 -3.29 -0.58 -9.12
N TRP A 171 -1.99 -0.74 -9.33
CA TRP A 171 -0.97 0.15 -8.77
C TRP A 171 -0.87 1.46 -9.56
N THR A 172 -0.72 2.59 -8.86
CA THR A 172 -0.62 3.93 -9.45
C THR A 172 0.79 4.33 -9.83
N ASP A 173 1.80 3.65 -9.28
CA ASP A 173 3.20 4.02 -9.48
C ASP A 173 3.72 3.63 -10.88
N GLY A 174 3.12 2.63 -11.53
CA GLY A 174 3.59 2.08 -12.80
C GLY A 174 4.82 1.17 -12.68
N TYR A 175 5.27 0.87 -11.45
CA TYR A 175 6.45 0.04 -11.18
C TYR A 175 6.08 -1.24 -10.44
N THR A 176 5.17 -1.15 -9.46
CA THR A 176 4.75 -2.30 -8.67
C THR A 176 3.95 -3.27 -9.53
N THR A 177 4.27 -4.55 -9.40
CA THR A 177 3.60 -5.63 -10.16
C THR A 177 3.10 -6.72 -9.24
N GLY A 178 2.09 -7.48 -9.69
CA GLY A 178 1.52 -8.58 -8.91
C GLY A 178 0.78 -8.12 -7.66
N THR A 179 0.51 -9.07 -6.77
CA THR A 179 -0.30 -8.91 -5.57
C THR A 179 0.40 -9.42 -4.31
N ASP A 180 1.68 -9.76 -4.38
CA ASP A 180 2.40 -10.41 -3.27
C ASP A 180 2.59 -9.47 -2.06
N GLY A 181 2.48 -8.15 -2.28
CA GLY A 181 2.41 -7.15 -1.21
C GLY A 181 1.00 -6.83 -0.71
N MET A 182 -0.04 -7.47 -1.26
CA MET A 182 -1.43 -7.23 -0.89
C MET A 182 -1.90 -8.24 0.16
N ILE A 183 -1.59 -7.96 1.43
CA ILE A 183 -2.11 -8.75 2.55
C ILE A 183 -3.38 -8.06 3.04
N TRP A 184 -4.57 -8.55 2.69
CA TRP A 184 -5.83 -7.94 3.10
C TRP A 184 -6.22 -8.35 4.52
N GLY A 185 -6.74 -7.39 5.30
CA GLY A 185 -7.32 -7.68 6.60
C GLY A 185 -8.60 -8.52 6.50
N ALA A 186 -9.06 -9.04 7.64
CA ALA A 186 -10.28 -9.84 7.67
C ALA A 186 -11.48 -9.06 7.13
N GLY A 187 -12.22 -9.65 6.18
CA GLY A 187 -13.37 -9.00 5.53
C GLY A 187 -13.00 -7.95 4.48
N GLN A 188 -11.72 -7.79 4.16
CA GLN A 188 -11.22 -6.88 3.11
C GLN A 188 -10.90 -7.64 1.82
N PRO A 189 -10.95 -6.97 0.65
CA PRO A 189 -11.42 -5.59 0.46
C PRO A 189 -12.93 -5.47 0.68
N TYR A 190 -13.35 -4.46 1.45
CA TYR A 190 -14.76 -4.15 1.64
C TYR A 190 -15.19 -3.04 0.67
N VAL A 191 -16.43 -3.07 0.22
CA VAL A 191 -16.94 -2.15 -0.81
C VAL A 191 -17.97 -1.21 -0.22
N GLU A 192 -17.50 -0.17 0.45
CA GLU A 192 -18.33 0.93 0.95
C GLU A 192 -18.30 2.08 -0.04
N VAL A 193 -19.35 2.23 -0.86
CA VAL A 193 -19.34 3.25 -1.90
C VAL A 193 -19.35 4.67 -1.28
N PRO A 194 -18.44 5.57 -1.71
CA PRO A 194 -17.48 5.37 -2.78
C PRO A 194 -16.07 4.97 -2.27
N VAL A 195 -15.59 3.78 -2.67
CA VAL A 195 -14.21 3.29 -2.42
C VAL A 195 -13.31 3.73 -3.56
N PHE A 196 -12.09 4.18 -3.26
CA PHE A 196 -11.14 4.63 -4.28
C PHE A 196 -9.73 4.05 -4.13
N GLY A 197 -9.37 3.48 -2.99
CA GLY A 197 -8.04 2.89 -2.81
C GLY A 197 -7.90 2.02 -1.58
N ALA A 198 -6.65 1.69 -1.24
CA ALA A 198 -6.30 0.99 -0.02
C ALA A 198 -5.27 1.76 0.83
N VAL A 199 -5.36 1.56 2.14
CA VAL A 199 -4.35 1.95 3.12
C VAL A 199 -3.69 0.70 3.69
N LEU A 200 -2.45 0.85 4.14
CA LEU A 200 -1.78 -0.11 5.02
C LEU A 200 -2.10 0.24 6.47
N LEU A 201 -2.65 -0.72 7.20
CA LEU A 201 -2.82 -0.67 8.64
C LEU A 201 -1.49 -1.06 9.29
N VAL A 202 -0.84 -0.06 9.89
CA VAL A 202 0.56 -0.12 10.30
C VAL A 202 0.77 -1.13 11.44
N GLN A 203 -0.20 -1.30 12.34
CA GLN A 203 -0.06 -2.22 13.47
C GLN A 203 -0.28 -3.67 13.06
N GLU A 204 -1.22 -3.89 12.16
CA GLU A 204 -1.72 -5.20 11.71
C GLU A 204 -0.90 -5.78 10.56
N ASN A 205 -0.15 -4.94 9.83
CA ASN A 205 0.55 -5.32 8.60
C ASN A 205 -0.41 -5.90 7.54
N ASP A 206 -1.59 -5.30 7.43
CA ASP A 206 -2.59 -5.66 6.44
C ASP A 206 -3.22 -4.43 5.77
N LEU A 207 -4.00 -4.68 4.73
CA LEU A 207 -4.62 -3.68 3.89
C LEU A 207 -6.10 -3.58 4.19
N LYS A 208 -6.60 -2.35 4.10
CA LYS A 208 -8.01 -2.02 4.20
C LYS A 208 -8.36 -1.02 3.10
N THR A 209 -9.56 -1.17 2.52
CA THR A 209 -10.11 -0.20 1.59
C THR A 209 -10.46 1.12 2.31
N PHE A 210 -10.28 2.25 1.63
CA PHE A 210 -10.68 3.54 2.17
C PHE A 210 -11.43 4.39 1.12
N SER A 211 -12.23 5.34 1.62
CA SER A 211 -12.97 6.28 0.77
C SER A 211 -12.07 7.41 0.28
N SER A 212 -12.39 8.04 -0.85
CA SER A 212 -11.59 9.15 -1.41
C SER A 212 -11.49 10.37 -0.49
N ASN A 213 -12.44 10.54 0.42
CA ASN A 213 -12.44 11.64 1.39
C ASN A 213 -11.62 11.29 2.65
N GLY A 214 -11.09 10.07 2.75
CA GLY A 214 -10.20 9.67 3.84
C GLY A 214 -8.90 10.47 3.81
N THR A 215 -8.41 10.77 5.00
CA THR A 215 -7.09 11.40 5.19
C THR A 215 -6.23 10.51 6.08
N PRO A 216 -5.56 9.49 5.51
CA PRO A 216 -4.66 8.61 6.25
C PRO A 216 -3.60 9.41 7.01
N ASP A 217 -3.03 8.82 8.06
CA ASP A 217 -2.02 9.47 8.91
C ASP A 217 -0.69 9.72 8.17
N GLY A 218 -0.48 9.04 7.04
CA GLY A 218 0.71 9.19 6.23
C GLY A 218 0.57 8.69 4.80
N THR A 219 1.67 8.72 4.07
CA THR A 219 1.78 8.18 2.71
C THR A 219 3.14 7.55 2.46
N VAL A 220 3.17 6.62 1.52
CA VAL A 220 4.39 5.98 1.03
C VAL A 220 4.74 6.57 -0.33
N CYS A 221 5.84 7.30 -0.38
CA CYS A 221 6.41 7.79 -1.63
C CYS A 221 7.45 6.83 -2.18
N GLY A 222 7.55 6.71 -3.49
CA GLY A 222 8.48 5.82 -4.17
C GLY A 222 9.10 6.48 -5.40
N VAL A 223 10.37 6.17 -5.65
CA VAL A 223 11.10 6.61 -6.84
C VAL A 223 12.12 5.56 -7.25
N GLU A 224 12.39 5.43 -8.54
CA GLU A 224 13.42 4.52 -9.04
C GLU A 224 14.81 4.96 -8.55
N ALA A 225 15.59 4.00 -8.08
CA ALA A 225 16.97 4.23 -7.64
C ALA A 225 17.85 4.60 -8.84
N LYS A 226 18.80 5.50 -8.64
CA LYS A 226 19.81 5.81 -9.66
C LYS A 226 20.87 4.73 -9.65
N GLU A 227 21.42 4.43 -10.82
CA GLU A 227 22.60 3.57 -10.94
C GLU A 227 23.84 4.44 -11.11
N GLU A 228 24.79 4.29 -10.20
CA GLU A 228 26.05 5.05 -10.18
C GLU A 228 27.24 4.08 -10.13
N TYR A 229 28.33 4.44 -10.80
CA TYR A 229 29.58 3.67 -10.72
C TYR A 229 30.42 4.18 -9.55
N VAL A 230 30.76 3.29 -8.62
CA VAL A 230 31.61 3.54 -7.45
C VAL A 230 32.87 2.69 -7.47
#